data_AF-A0A3N5SH35-F1
#
_entry.id   AF-A0A3N5SH35-F1
#
_cell.length_a   1.000
_cell.length_b   1.000
_cell.length_c   1.000
_cell.angle_alpha   90.00
_cell.angle_beta   90.00
_cell.angle_gamma   90.00
#
_symmetry.space_group_name_H-M   'P 1'
#
loop_
_entity.id
_entity.type
_entity.pdbx_description
1 polymer ?
#
loop_
_entity_poly.entity_id
_entity_poly.type
_entity_poly.pdbx_seq_one_letter_code
_entity_poly.pdbx_strand_id
1 'polypeptide(L)'
;MKPFACILLAVILITAVTGCSEVPRVDLSRDWKHTLADRPENSGKDVDDSGWETISLPASLYKEKKSQAVWIRKRIVIPEKLVAFQPWIFLGKIWDADSTYFNGIQIGETGREKPYIIPTWNVDRSYMIPPELIRRGEENVIAVRVFGQLKPSVNGDVFIAPSWYVQSFTFWKQIKSRFISLSTGLLSLFLGLASLLQFVMNRRNRTNLHFGCISVIWAFLSAHFFINDYGIHYNIKERLYFSFLAVEVAWIYILLELIFEKRIKFARWFITINSIVAIVALNAQGLYDPIPEINITISGTFGVLNQVIWGILIVSAMRKNAVEARVMLVGYMIFMIGLVHDALALSGAYFTDFYWIILSYPAVIISFAVIIARRTSGMEKRISMAV
;
A
#
# COMPACT_ATOMS: atom_id res chain seq x y z
N MET A 1 45.57 -10.12 -11.23
CA MET A 1 44.89 -11.28 -10.59
C MET A 1 43.54 -10.95 -9.95
N LYS A 2 43.30 -9.76 -9.37
CA LYS A 2 42.00 -9.39 -8.75
C LYS A 2 40.78 -9.18 -9.69
N PRO A 3 40.91 -8.59 -10.90
CA PRO A 3 39.72 -8.32 -11.73
C PRO A 3 39.15 -9.59 -12.38
N PHE A 4 40.01 -10.56 -12.72
CA PHE A 4 39.60 -11.83 -13.33
C PHE A 4 38.80 -12.69 -12.35
N ALA A 5 39.18 -12.70 -11.06
CA ALA A 5 38.43 -13.39 -10.01
C ALA A 5 37.03 -12.77 -9.79
N CYS A 6 36.91 -11.44 -9.83
CA CYS A 6 35.61 -10.76 -9.72
C CYS A 6 34.71 -11.04 -10.93
N ILE A 7 35.27 -11.07 -12.14
CA ILE A 7 34.52 -11.40 -13.36
C ILE A 7 34.08 -12.86 -13.33
N LEU A 8 34.95 -13.79 -12.94
CA LEU A 8 34.60 -15.19 -12.82
C LEU A 8 33.51 -15.42 -11.76
N LEU A 9 33.60 -14.74 -10.61
CA LEU A 9 32.57 -14.79 -9.57
C LEU A 9 31.24 -14.19 -10.07
N ALA A 10 31.28 -13.07 -10.78
CA ALA A 10 30.08 -12.46 -11.38
C ALA A 10 29.45 -13.38 -12.43
N VAL A 11 30.25 -14.02 -13.29
CA VAL A 11 29.77 -14.99 -14.28
C VAL A 11 29.20 -16.22 -13.60
N ILE A 12 29.85 -16.78 -12.57
CA ILE A 12 29.32 -17.91 -11.80
C ILE A 12 27.98 -17.54 -11.16
N LEU A 13 27.88 -16.36 -10.52
CA LEU A 13 26.64 -15.85 -9.93
C LEU A 13 25.55 -15.65 -10.98
N ILE A 14 25.88 -15.12 -12.16
CA ILE A 14 24.94 -14.96 -13.28
C ILE A 14 24.47 -16.33 -13.77
N THR A 15 25.39 -17.28 -13.99
CA THR A 15 25.05 -18.63 -14.48
C THR A 15 24.24 -19.44 -13.45
N ALA A 16 24.48 -19.25 -12.15
CA ALA A 16 23.68 -19.84 -11.08
C ALA A 16 22.25 -19.26 -11.02
N VAL A 17 22.05 -18.03 -11.49
CA VAL A 17 20.74 -17.37 -11.56
C VAL A 17 19.97 -17.73 -12.85
N THR A 18 20.67 -18.13 -13.93
CA THR A 18 20.04 -18.46 -15.23
C THR A 18 19.45 -19.87 -15.33
N GLY A 19 19.48 -20.67 -14.26
CA GLY A 19 18.77 -21.95 -14.20
C GLY A 19 17.25 -21.73 -14.16
N CYS A 20 16.63 -21.38 -15.28
CA CYS A 20 15.18 -21.29 -15.41
C CYS A 20 14.61 -22.70 -15.60
N SER A 21 14.23 -23.36 -14.51
CA SER A 21 13.20 -24.40 -14.59
C SER A 21 11.85 -23.69 -14.81
N GLU A 22 11.18 -23.96 -15.93
CA GLU A 22 9.80 -23.48 -16.12
C GLU A 22 8.92 -24.03 -15.01
N VAL A 23 8.32 -23.13 -14.24
CA VAL A 23 7.40 -23.50 -13.17
C VAL A 23 6.08 -23.92 -13.82
N PRO A 24 5.57 -25.14 -13.56
CA PRO A 24 4.26 -25.52 -14.07
C PRO A 24 3.21 -24.56 -13.52
N ARG A 25 2.56 -23.79 -14.39
CA ARG A 25 1.55 -22.78 -14.02
C ARG A 25 0.34 -22.93 -14.92
N VAL A 26 -0.85 -22.89 -14.34
CA VAL A 26 -2.11 -22.74 -15.06
C VAL A 26 -2.53 -21.28 -14.94
N ASP A 27 -2.56 -20.56 -16.07
CA ASP A 27 -3.06 -19.19 -16.09
C ASP A 27 -4.58 -19.17 -15.90
N LEU A 28 -5.04 -18.35 -14.96
CA LEU A 28 -6.46 -18.17 -14.71
C LEU A 28 -6.98 -16.86 -15.28
N SER A 29 -6.21 -16.04 -15.98
CA SER A 29 -6.59 -14.66 -16.33
C SER A 29 -7.87 -14.48 -17.16
N ARG A 30 -8.24 -15.44 -18.02
CA ARG A 30 -9.37 -15.27 -18.97
C ARG A 30 -10.60 -16.09 -18.62
N ASP A 31 -11.71 -15.82 -19.29
CA ASP A 31 -12.89 -16.70 -19.35
C ASP A 31 -13.55 -17.03 -17.99
N TRP A 32 -13.55 -16.07 -17.06
CA TRP A 32 -14.35 -16.19 -15.84
C TRP A 32 -15.81 -15.88 -16.14
N LYS A 33 -16.73 -16.68 -15.60
CA LYS A 33 -18.15 -16.35 -15.53
C LYS A 33 -18.41 -15.42 -14.37
N HIS A 34 -19.30 -14.45 -14.55
CA HIS A 34 -19.54 -13.35 -13.62
C HIS A 34 -21.04 -13.09 -13.42
N THR A 35 -21.48 -12.95 -12.17
CA THR A 35 -22.85 -12.53 -11.81
C THR A 35 -22.90 -11.64 -10.58
N LEU A 36 -23.90 -10.77 -10.54
CA LEU A 36 -24.22 -9.90 -9.41
C LEU A 36 -25.25 -10.52 -8.45
N ALA A 37 -25.85 -11.66 -8.82
CA ALA A 37 -26.81 -12.36 -7.98
C ALA A 37 -26.07 -13.07 -6.84
N ASP A 38 -26.12 -12.51 -5.63
CA ASP A 38 -25.48 -13.08 -4.45
C ASP A 38 -26.30 -14.25 -3.87
N ARG A 39 -25.90 -15.47 -4.23
CA ARG A 39 -26.59 -16.72 -3.86
C ARG A 39 -25.57 -17.73 -3.37
N PRO A 40 -25.68 -18.31 -2.16
CA PRO A 40 -24.75 -19.32 -1.67
C PRO A 40 -24.60 -20.53 -2.59
N GLU A 41 -25.66 -20.86 -3.34
CA GLU A 41 -25.70 -21.94 -4.32
C GLU A 41 -24.65 -21.76 -5.42
N ASN A 42 -24.25 -20.52 -5.72
CA ASN A 42 -23.22 -20.20 -6.72
C ASN A 42 -21.84 -20.81 -6.41
N SER A 43 -21.62 -21.29 -5.17
CA SER A 43 -20.41 -22.05 -4.82
C SER A 43 -20.40 -23.47 -5.42
N GLY A 44 -21.57 -24.03 -5.73
CA GLY A 44 -21.74 -25.42 -6.12
C GLY A 44 -21.04 -25.82 -7.43
N LYS A 45 -20.56 -27.05 -7.49
CA LYS A 45 -19.86 -27.60 -8.67
C LYS A 45 -20.77 -27.74 -9.90
N ASP A 46 -22.06 -28.03 -9.71
CA ASP A 46 -23.01 -28.36 -10.78
C ASP A 46 -23.89 -27.16 -11.21
N VAL A 47 -23.57 -25.94 -10.75
CA VAL A 47 -24.30 -24.73 -11.12
C VAL A 47 -24.10 -24.43 -12.60
N ASP A 48 -25.21 -24.23 -13.31
CA ASP A 48 -25.20 -23.75 -14.69
C ASP A 48 -24.90 -22.24 -14.73
N ASP A 49 -23.74 -21.90 -15.26
CA ASP A 49 -23.22 -20.55 -15.45
C ASP A 49 -23.13 -20.15 -16.92
N SER A 50 -23.82 -20.88 -17.81
CA SER A 50 -23.84 -20.60 -19.26
C SER A 50 -24.39 -19.21 -19.59
N GLY A 51 -25.42 -18.78 -18.86
CA GLY A 51 -26.05 -17.45 -19.00
C GLY A 51 -25.31 -16.30 -18.33
N TRP A 52 -24.17 -16.56 -17.67
CA TRP A 52 -23.42 -15.52 -16.96
C TRP A 52 -22.52 -14.74 -17.92
N GLU A 53 -22.30 -13.47 -17.60
CA GLU A 53 -21.36 -12.63 -18.33
C GLU A 53 -19.95 -13.20 -18.22
N THR A 54 -19.11 -12.97 -19.22
CA THR A 54 -17.71 -13.42 -19.21
C THR A 54 -16.79 -12.24 -18.97
N ILE A 55 -15.82 -12.39 -18.06
CA ILE A 55 -14.86 -11.37 -17.68
C ILE A 55 -13.43 -11.94 -17.67
N SER A 56 -12.45 -11.10 -17.98
CA SER A 56 -11.02 -11.39 -17.80
C SER A 56 -10.49 -10.60 -16.63
N LEU A 57 -9.56 -11.19 -15.87
CA LEU A 57 -8.88 -10.61 -14.72
C LEU A 57 -7.45 -10.21 -15.09
N PRO A 58 -6.87 -9.18 -14.46
CA PRO A 58 -7.46 -8.32 -13.42
C PRO A 58 -8.56 -7.40 -13.98
N ALA A 59 -9.60 -7.16 -13.18
CA ALA A 59 -10.71 -6.29 -13.57
C ALA A 59 -11.49 -5.76 -12.36
N SER A 60 -12.19 -4.65 -12.60
CA SER A 60 -13.31 -4.25 -11.78
C SER A 60 -14.49 -5.16 -12.11
N LEU A 61 -15.00 -5.85 -11.10
CA LEU A 61 -16.10 -6.80 -11.28
C LEU A 61 -17.45 -6.08 -11.32
N TYR A 62 -17.53 -4.84 -10.82
CA TYR A 62 -18.76 -4.08 -10.85
C TYR A 62 -18.53 -2.62 -11.27
N LYS A 63 -19.34 -2.15 -12.23
CA LYS A 63 -19.18 -0.84 -12.87
C LYS A 63 -19.63 0.31 -11.98
N GLU A 64 -20.71 0.13 -11.22
CA GLU A 64 -21.20 1.16 -10.32
C GLU A 64 -20.40 1.17 -9.02
N LYS A 65 -20.21 2.36 -8.45
CA LYS A 65 -19.49 2.54 -7.20
C LYS A 65 -20.45 2.41 -6.03
N LYS A 66 -20.75 1.17 -5.63
CA LYS A 66 -21.61 0.86 -4.47
C LYS A 66 -21.24 -0.48 -3.85
N SER A 67 -21.74 -0.68 -2.63
CA SER A 67 -21.57 -1.95 -1.93
C SER A 67 -22.25 -3.08 -2.70
N GLN A 68 -21.49 -4.10 -3.07
CA GLN A 68 -21.98 -5.20 -3.90
C GLN A 68 -21.20 -6.49 -3.61
N ALA A 69 -21.92 -7.60 -3.53
CA ALA A 69 -21.36 -8.94 -3.61
C ALA A 69 -21.41 -9.43 -5.06
N VAL A 70 -20.32 -10.01 -5.52
CA VAL A 70 -20.13 -10.48 -6.88
C VAL A 70 -19.59 -11.90 -6.86
N TRP A 71 -20.12 -12.75 -7.72
CA TRP A 71 -19.61 -14.10 -7.90
C TRP A 71 -18.86 -14.20 -9.21
N ILE A 72 -17.65 -14.75 -9.15
CA ILE A 72 -16.91 -15.19 -10.32
C ILE A 72 -16.69 -16.70 -10.27
N ARG A 73 -16.82 -17.37 -11.41
CA ARG A 73 -16.66 -18.81 -11.54
C ARG A 73 -15.75 -19.17 -12.71
N LYS A 74 -14.99 -20.23 -12.56
CA LYS A 74 -14.11 -20.73 -13.60
C LYS A 74 -14.02 -22.25 -13.57
N ARG A 75 -14.20 -22.84 -14.74
CA ARG A 75 -14.04 -24.27 -15.01
C ARG A 75 -12.62 -24.52 -15.54
N ILE A 76 -11.93 -25.50 -14.97
CA ILE A 76 -10.53 -25.82 -15.31
C ILE A 76 -10.25 -27.31 -15.20
N VAL A 77 -9.28 -27.79 -15.99
CA VAL A 77 -8.66 -29.11 -15.78
C VAL A 77 -7.27 -28.89 -15.20
N ILE A 78 -6.98 -29.46 -14.03
CA ILE A 78 -5.66 -29.35 -13.39
C ILE A 78 -4.73 -30.39 -14.00
N PRO A 79 -3.58 -29.99 -14.57
CA PRO A 79 -2.60 -30.94 -15.11
C PRO A 79 -2.09 -31.89 -14.02
N GLU A 80 -1.96 -33.17 -14.33
CA GLU A 80 -1.54 -34.20 -13.35
C GLU A 80 -0.19 -33.89 -12.71
N LYS A 81 0.76 -33.34 -13.49
CA LYS A 81 2.06 -32.87 -12.99
C LYS A 81 1.90 -31.88 -11.84
N LEU A 82 0.88 -31.03 -11.87
CA LEU A 82 0.66 -29.99 -10.88
C LEU A 82 0.01 -30.55 -9.60
N VAL A 83 -0.85 -31.57 -9.73
CA VAL A 83 -1.47 -32.26 -8.59
C VAL A 83 -0.42 -32.86 -7.66
N ALA A 84 0.67 -33.41 -8.22
CA ALA A 84 1.78 -33.96 -7.46
C ALA A 84 2.52 -32.91 -6.59
N PHE A 85 2.38 -31.63 -6.90
CA PHE A 85 3.06 -30.54 -6.20
C PHE A 85 2.17 -29.74 -5.25
N GLN A 86 1.04 -30.33 -4.80
CA GLN A 86 0.10 -29.71 -3.86
C GLN A 86 -0.29 -28.29 -4.31
N PRO A 87 -1.09 -28.15 -5.38
CA PRO A 87 -1.33 -26.87 -6.01
C PRO A 87 -1.98 -25.86 -5.08
N TRP A 88 -1.58 -24.61 -5.22
CA TRP A 88 -2.22 -23.46 -4.58
C TRP A 88 -2.82 -22.56 -5.66
N ILE A 89 -3.98 -21.97 -5.34
CA ILE A 89 -4.55 -20.90 -6.14
C ILE A 89 -4.03 -19.56 -5.65
N PHE A 90 -3.57 -18.73 -6.58
CA PHE A 90 -3.24 -17.32 -6.35
C PHE A 90 -4.28 -16.46 -7.08
N LEU A 91 -4.96 -15.58 -6.36
CA LEU A 91 -6.05 -14.73 -6.87
C LEU A 91 -5.69 -13.23 -6.89
N GLY A 92 -4.41 -12.89 -6.68
CA GLY A 92 -3.98 -11.49 -6.65
C GLY A 92 -4.54 -10.72 -5.44
N LYS A 93 -4.66 -9.40 -5.55
CA LYS A 93 -5.27 -8.55 -4.52
C LYS A 93 -6.75 -8.38 -4.82
N ILE A 94 -7.58 -8.88 -3.90
CA ILE A 94 -9.02 -8.62 -3.90
C ILE A 94 -9.27 -7.48 -2.91
N TRP A 95 -10.01 -6.45 -3.33
CA TRP A 95 -10.12 -5.19 -2.57
C TRP A 95 -10.68 -5.38 -1.15
N ASP A 96 -11.93 -5.77 -0.92
CA ASP A 96 -12.41 -5.78 0.49
C ASP A 96 -12.36 -7.17 1.10
N ALA A 97 -13.20 -8.09 0.63
CA ALA A 97 -13.27 -9.44 1.15
C ALA A 97 -13.57 -10.46 0.06
N ASP A 98 -13.09 -11.69 0.27
CA ASP A 98 -13.43 -12.83 -0.57
C ASP A 98 -13.68 -14.10 0.24
N SER A 99 -14.52 -14.96 -0.32
CA SER A 99 -14.65 -16.36 0.06
C SER A 99 -14.45 -17.22 -1.19
N THR A 100 -13.44 -18.09 -1.15
CA THR A 100 -13.03 -18.91 -2.30
C THR A 100 -13.40 -20.37 -2.08
N TYR A 101 -14.02 -20.96 -3.08
CA TYR A 101 -14.54 -22.32 -3.10
C TYR A 101 -13.92 -23.12 -4.25
N PHE A 102 -13.69 -24.40 -4.00
CA PHE A 102 -13.23 -25.37 -4.98
C PHE A 102 -14.17 -26.57 -4.95
N ASN A 103 -14.80 -26.87 -6.08
CA ASN A 103 -15.82 -27.93 -6.22
C ASN A 103 -16.94 -27.87 -5.16
N GLY A 104 -17.37 -26.66 -4.75
CA GLY A 104 -18.40 -26.47 -3.73
C GLY A 104 -17.91 -26.40 -2.28
N ILE A 105 -16.63 -26.71 -2.01
CA ILE A 105 -16.05 -26.66 -0.67
C ILE A 105 -15.23 -25.39 -0.52
N GLN A 106 -15.44 -24.64 0.56
CA GLN A 106 -14.66 -23.43 0.85
C GLN A 106 -13.21 -23.81 1.17
N ILE A 107 -12.26 -23.23 0.44
CA ILE A 107 -10.81 -23.47 0.63
C ILE A 107 -10.09 -22.27 1.24
N GLY A 108 -10.75 -21.11 1.31
CA GLY A 108 -10.16 -19.90 1.84
C GLY A 108 -11.14 -18.75 2.01
N GLU A 109 -10.75 -17.81 2.86
CA GLU A 109 -11.42 -16.54 3.09
C GLU A 109 -10.38 -15.51 3.53
N THR A 110 -10.50 -14.28 3.04
CA THR A 110 -9.69 -13.16 3.52
C THR A 110 -10.52 -11.89 3.54
N GLY A 111 -10.41 -11.13 4.63
CA GLY A 111 -11.34 -10.06 4.94
C GLY A 111 -12.64 -10.61 5.51
N ARG A 112 -13.59 -9.72 5.80
CA ARG A 112 -14.87 -10.13 6.41
C ARG A 112 -15.94 -9.09 6.15
N GLU A 113 -17.15 -9.51 5.75
CA GLU A 113 -18.29 -8.61 5.55
C GLU A 113 -19.07 -8.34 6.86
N LYS A 114 -19.25 -9.36 7.69
CA LYS A 114 -20.12 -9.35 8.88
C LYS A 114 -19.37 -9.81 10.13
N PRO A 115 -19.69 -9.31 11.34
CA PRO A 115 -20.76 -8.38 11.68
C PRO A 115 -20.50 -6.93 11.27
N TYR A 116 -19.24 -6.58 10.99
CA TYR A 116 -18.83 -5.34 10.35
C TYR A 116 -17.72 -5.66 9.35
N ILE A 117 -17.53 -4.74 8.39
CA ILE A 117 -16.55 -4.91 7.34
C ILE A 117 -15.11 -4.84 7.89
N ILE A 118 -14.29 -5.80 7.48
CA ILE A 118 -12.84 -5.79 7.65
C ILE A 118 -12.25 -5.94 6.25
N PRO A 119 -12.04 -4.82 5.54
CA PRO A 119 -11.46 -4.88 4.20
C PRO A 119 -9.97 -5.17 4.32
N THR A 120 -9.46 -5.94 3.36
CA THR A 120 -8.08 -6.45 3.38
C THR A 120 -7.43 -6.24 2.01
N TRP A 121 -7.62 -5.04 1.46
CA TRP A 121 -7.23 -4.63 0.11
C TRP A 121 -5.73 -4.73 -0.17
N ASN A 122 -4.91 -4.63 0.87
CA ASN A 122 -3.46 -4.68 0.73
C ASN A 122 -2.88 -6.11 0.84
N VAL A 123 -3.71 -7.15 0.87
CA VAL A 123 -3.26 -8.55 1.06
C VAL A 123 -3.50 -9.36 -0.22
N ASP A 124 -2.46 -9.98 -0.75
CA ASP A 124 -2.59 -10.94 -1.85
C ASP A 124 -3.28 -12.24 -1.36
N ARG A 125 -4.13 -12.81 -2.21
CA ARG A 125 -4.91 -14.01 -1.94
C ARG A 125 -4.21 -15.24 -2.47
N SER A 126 -3.90 -16.15 -1.57
CA SER A 126 -3.35 -17.45 -1.92
C SER A 126 -3.93 -18.52 -1.00
N TYR A 127 -4.56 -19.53 -1.59
CA TYR A 127 -5.20 -20.62 -0.85
C TYR A 127 -4.70 -21.97 -1.34
N MET A 128 -4.49 -22.89 -0.41
CA MET A 128 -4.19 -24.28 -0.73
C MET A 128 -5.42 -24.92 -1.37
N ILE A 129 -5.23 -25.72 -2.42
CA ILE A 129 -6.27 -26.61 -2.93
C ILE A 129 -6.04 -27.98 -2.27
N PRO A 130 -6.90 -28.43 -1.34
CA PRO A 130 -6.78 -29.75 -0.74
C PRO A 130 -6.75 -30.83 -1.84
N PRO A 131 -5.75 -31.72 -1.87
CA PRO A 131 -5.62 -32.75 -2.91
C PRO A 131 -6.85 -33.64 -3.06
N GLU A 132 -7.60 -33.84 -1.97
CA GLU A 132 -8.80 -34.68 -1.90
C GLU A 132 -9.98 -34.07 -2.66
N LEU A 133 -9.98 -32.74 -2.85
CA LEU A 133 -11.01 -32.05 -3.61
C LEU A 133 -10.74 -32.06 -5.12
N ILE A 134 -9.53 -32.43 -5.55
CA ILE A 134 -9.13 -32.38 -6.96
C ILE A 134 -9.64 -33.62 -7.70
N ARG A 135 -10.52 -33.38 -8.66
CA ARG A 135 -10.95 -34.39 -9.64
C ARG A 135 -9.89 -34.49 -10.74
N ARG A 136 -9.08 -35.54 -10.69
CA ARG A 136 -7.94 -35.74 -11.59
C ARG A 136 -8.41 -36.06 -13.01
N GLY A 137 -7.82 -35.40 -14.00
CA GLY A 137 -8.18 -35.60 -15.42
C GLY A 137 -9.57 -35.09 -15.80
N GLU A 138 -10.30 -34.49 -14.86
CA GLU A 138 -11.65 -33.98 -15.06
C GLU A 138 -11.72 -32.47 -14.83
N GLU A 139 -12.84 -31.87 -15.23
CA GLU A 139 -13.15 -30.48 -14.94
C GLU A 139 -13.38 -30.26 -13.44
N ASN A 140 -12.76 -29.23 -12.90
CA ASN A 140 -12.93 -28.71 -11.56
C ASN A 140 -13.49 -27.28 -11.65
N VAL A 141 -14.20 -26.86 -10.62
CA VAL A 141 -14.84 -25.54 -10.54
C VAL A 141 -14.21 -24.73 -9.42
N ILE A 142 -13.73 -23.54 -9.76
CA ILE A 142 -13.39 -22.49 -8.81
C ILE A 142 -14.54 -21.51 -8.77
N ALA A 143 -15.04 -21.19 -7.58
CA ALA A 143 -16.00 -20.11 -7.37
C ALA A 143 -15.45 -19.15 -6.32
N VAL A 144 -15.53 -17.85 -6.59
CA VAL A 144 -15.08 -16.81 -5.67
C VAL A 144 -16.22 -15.83 -5.47
N ARG A 145 -16.66 -15.68 -4.22
CA ARG A 145 -17.53 -14.59 -3.81
C ARG A 145 -16.65 -13.42 -3.41
N VAL A 146 -16.74 -12.31 -4.13
CA VAL A 146 -16.04 -11.07 -3.83
C VAL A 146 -17.05 -10.07 -3.29
N PHE A 147 -16.83 -9.60 -2.08
CA PHE A 147 -17.58 -8.48 -1.53
C PHE A 147 -16.71 -7.22 -1.62
N GLY A 148 -17.32 -6.11 -2.06
CA GLY A 148 -16.69 -4.80 -2.05
C GLY A 148 -17.67 -3.73 -1.58
N GLN A 149 -17.25 -2.85 -0.66
CA GLN A 149 -18.04 -1.72 -0.18
C GLN A 149 -18.18 -0.61 -1.21
N LEU A 150 -17.18 -0.46 -2.08
CA LEU A 150 -17.16 0.57 -3.11
C LEU A 150 -17.11 -0.04 -4.51
N LYS A 151 -16.11 -0.89 -4.76
CA LYS A 151 -15.80 -1.39 -6.09
C LYS A 151 -15.16 -2.76 -6.00
N PRO A 152 -15.96 -3.84 -5.97
CA PRO A 152 -15.45 -5.22 -6.07
C PRO A 152 -14.47 -5.33 -7.24
N SER A 153 -13.21 -5.64 -6.95
CA SER A 153 -12.12 -5.64 -7.93
C SER A 153 -11.10 -6.71 -7.59
N VAL A 154 -10.51 -7.29 -8.63
CA VAL A 154 -9.37 -8.22 -8.55
C VAL A 154 -8.22 -7.60 -9.31
N ASN A 155 -7.08 -7.42 -8.62
CA ASN A 155 -5.87 -6.82 -9.16
C ASN A 155 -4.70 -7.82 -9.16
N GLY A 156 -3.84 -7.72 -10.17
CA GLY A 156 -2.65 -8.57 -10.33
C GLY A 156 -2.95 -9.94 -10.96
N ASP A 157 -1.91 -10.78 -10.97
CA ASP A 157 -1.97 -12.11 -11.59
C ASP A 157 -2.96 -13.05 -10.88
N VAL A 158 -3.59 -13.93 -11.65
CA VAL A 158 -4.39 -15.05 -11.14
C VAL A 158 -3.93 -16.36 -11.77
N PHE A 159 -3.61 -17.36 -10.96
CA PHE A 159 -3.05 -18.63 -11.47
C PHE A 159 -3.12 -19.76 -10.44
N ILE A 160 -2.88 -20.98 -10.90
CA ILE A 160 -2.56 -22.13 -10.04
C ILE A 160 -1.14 -22.58 -10.33
N ALA A 161 -0.36 -22.81 -9.28
CA ALA A 161 1.02 -23.28 -9.36
C ALA A 161 1.38 -24.10 -8.10
N PRO A 162 2.56 -24.74 -8.04
CA PRO A 162 3.02 -25.47 -6.87
C PRO A 162 3.03 -24.60 -5.61
N SER A 163 2.80 -25.23 -4.45
CA SER A 163 2.77 -24.55 -3.15
C SER A 163 4.01 -23.69 -2.89
N TRP A 164 5.20 -24.23 -3.11
CA TRP A 164 6.48 -23.53 -2.91
C TRP A 164 6.59 -22.26 -3.77
N TYR A 165 6.09 -22.30 -5.00
CA TYR A 165 6.15 -21.15 -5.91
C TYR A 165 5.16 -20.08 -5.47
N VAL A 166 3.90 -20.46 -5.21
CA VAL A 166 2.86 -19.52 -4.76
C VAL A 166 3.25 -18.87 -3.44
N GLN A 167 3.76 -19.64 -2.46
CA GLN A 167 4.21 -19.11 -1.18
C GLN A 167 5.37 -18.13 -1.34
N SER A 168 6.38 -18.48 -2.15
CA SER A 168 7.52 -17.58 -2.43
C SER A 168 7.08 -16.31 -3.15
N PHE A 169 6.23 -16.45 -4.17
CA PHE A 169 5.67 -15.34 -4.92
C PHE A 169 4.86 -14.40 -4.02
N THR A 170 3.94 -14.94 -3.23
CA THR A 170 3.15 -14.17 -2.24
C THR A 170 4.05 -13.50 -1.21
N PHE A 171 5.07 -14.19 -0.69
CA PHE A 171 6.02 -13.62 0.26
C PHE A 171 6.71 -12.37 -0.30
N TRP A 172 7.25 -12.45 -1.51
CA TRP A 172 7.93 -11.30 -2.14
C TRP A 172 6.97 -10.14 -2.43
N LYS A 173 5.71 -10.41 -2.76
CA LYS A 173 4.68 -9.36 -2.88
C LYS A 173 4.34 -8.70 -1.55
N GLN A 174 4.27 -9.48 -0.46
CA GLN A 174 4.08 -8.95 0.88
C GLN A 174 5.27 -8.12 1.36
N ILE A 175 6.51 -8.55 1.04
CA ILE A 175 7.72 -7.76 1.29
C ILE A 175 7.57 -6.37 0.69
N LYS A 176 7.25 -6.30 -0.62
CA LYS A 176 7.12 -5.02 -1.33
C LYS A 176 5.99 -4.15 -0.78
N SER A 177 4.79 -4.71 -0.60
CA SER A 177 3.58 -3.91 -0.33
C SER A 177 3.26 -3.67 1.16
N ARG A 178 3.83 -4.45 2.08
CA ARG A 178 3.51 -4.37 3.52
C ARG A 178 4.74 -4.24 4.38
N PHE A 179 5.74 -5.11 4.23
CA PHE A 179 6.89 -5.12 5.14
C PHE A 179 7.82 -3.93 4.92
N ILE A 180 7.97 -3.42 3.70
CA ILE A 180 8.72 -2.17 3.48
C ILE A 180 8.05 -1.02 4.23
N SER A 181 6.73 -0.84 4.07
CA SER A 181 5.98 0.22 4.76
C SER A 181 6.09 0.13 6.28
N LEU A 182 5.99 -1.09 6.82
CA LEU A 182 6.18 -1.33 8.26
C LEU A 182 7.60 -0.99 8.71
N SER A 183 8.61 -1.43 7.95
CA SER A 183 10.02 -1.21 8.28
C SER A 183 10.37 0.28 8.28
N THR A 184 9.86 1.03 7.31
CA THR A 184 10.07 2.48 7.21
C THR A 184 9.29 3.24 8.27
N GLY A 185 8.09 2.77 8.64
CA GLY A 185 7.34 3.28 9.79
C GLY A 185 8.11 3.09 11.12
N LEU A 186 8.67 1.90 11.35
CA LEU A 186 9.50 1.61 12.53
C LEU A 186 10.80 2.41 12.54
N LEU A 187 11.49 2.54 11.40
CA LEU A 187 12.66 3.40 11.28
C LEU A 187 12.32 4.84 11.67
N SER A 188 11.20 5.36 11.15
CA SER A 188 10.71 6.70 11.48
C SER A 188 10.45 6.83 12.96
N LEU A 189 9.79 5.84 13.59
CA LEU A 189 9.56 5.82 15.03
C LEU A 189 10.88 5.92 15.82
N PHE A 190 11.89 5.12 15.48
CA PHE A 190 13.18 5.16 16.18
C PHE A 190 13.90 6.50 16.01
N LEU A 191 13.91 7.07 14.80
CA LEU A 191 14.45 8.41 14.54
C LEU A 191 13.68 9.49 15.29
N GLY A 192 12.36 9.33 15.39
CA GLY A 192 11.45 10.20 16.12
C GLY A 192 11.74 10.19 17.61
N LEU A 193 11.82 9.00 18.22
CA LEU A 193 12.15 8.81 19.63
C LEU A 193 13.53 9.37 19.95
N ALA A 194 14.54 9.09 19.13
CA ALA A 194 15.88 9.67 19.29
C ALA A 194 15.84 11.21 19.26
N SER A 195 15.04 11.80 18.37
CA SER A 195 14.87 13.25 18.28
C SER A 195 14.14 13.84 19.48
N LEU A 196 13.10 13.17 19.99
CA LEU A 196 12.43 13.57 21.23
C LEU A 196 13.37 13.53 22.43
N LEU A 197 14.23 12.51 22.54
CA LEU A 197 15.27 12.45 23.57
C LEU A 197 16.26 13.63 23.45
N GLN A 198 16.74 13.92 22.23
CA GLN A 198 17.59 15.09 22.01
C GLN A 198 16.89 16.42 22.35
N PHE A 199 15.56 16.51 22.14
CA PHE A 199 14.79 17.68 22.58
C PHE A 199 14.69 17.77 24.11
N VAL A 200 14.52 16.64 24.81
CA VAL A 200 14.53 16.63 26.28
C VAL A 200 15.87 17.15 26.81
N MET A 201 16.99 16.75 26.20
CA MET A 201 18.33 17.21 26.55
C MET A 201 18.56 18.69 26.18
N ASN A 202 18.00 19.15 25.05
CA ASN A 202 18.12 20.54 24.61
C ASN A 202 16.76 21.12 24.19
N ARG A 203 16.04 21.66 25.18
CA ARG A 203 14.69 22.23 25.02
C ARG A 203 14.62 23.44 24.07
N ARG A 204 15.76 24.01 23.67
CA ARG A 204 15.82 25.10 22.67
C ARG A 204 15.65 24.58 21.24
N ASN A 205 15.98 23.32 20.97
CA ASN A 205 15.90 22.76 19.62
C ASN A 205 14.48 22.29 19.27
N ARG A 206 13.62 23.25 18.90
CA ARG A 206 12.22 22.98 18.49
C ARG A 206 12.11 22.05 17.26
N THR A 207 13.15 21.96 16.42
CA THR A 207 13.18 21.08 15.25
C THR A 207 13.01 19.62 15.65
N ASN A 208 13.73 19.22 16.69
CA ASN A 208 13.73 17.85 17.20
C ASN A 208 12.39 17.46 17.83
N LEU A 209 11.70 18.40 18.49
CA LEU A 209 10.34 18.20 18.99
C LEU A 209 9.37 17.91 17.84
N HIS A 210 9.35 18.78 16.84
CA HIS A 210 8.43 18.66 15.71
C HIS A 210 8.69 17.39 14.90
N PHE A 211 9.95 17.15 14.50
CA PHE A 211 10.31 15.94 13.77
C PHE A 211 10.02 14.68 14.58
N GLY A 212 10.27 14.70 15.90
CA GLY A 212 9.93 13.62 16.82
C GLY A 212 8.44 13.28 16.82
N CYS A 213 7.58 14.27 17.06
CA CYS A 213 6.13 14.07 17.08
C CYS A 213 5.57 13.65 15.72
N ILE A 214 6.03 14.27 14.63
CA ILE A 214 5.64 13.90 13.27
C ILE A 214 5.99 12.44 13.01
N SER A 215 7.21 12.01 13.34
CA SER A 215 7.66 10.64 13.09
C SER A 215 6.86 9.57 13.88
N VAL A 216 6.36 9.92 15.08
CA VAL A 216 5.46 9.03 15.84
C VAL A 216 4.10 8.90 15.16
N ILE A 217 3.51 10.01 14.71
CA ILE A 217 2.26 10.00 13.94
C ILE A 217 2.44 9.21 12.65
N TRP A 218 3.56 9.41 11.95
CA TRP A 218 3.91 8.69 10.75
C TRP A 218 3.93 7.17 10.96
N ALA A 219 4.57 6.72 12.05
CA ALA A 219 4.65 5.30 12.38
C ALA A 219 3.26 4.70 12.62
N PHE A 220 2.38 5.45 13.31
CA PHE A 220 0.98 5.07 13.50
C PHE A 220 0.22 4.98 12.17
N LEU A 221 0.39 5.98 11.29
CA LEU A 221 -0.22 5.98 9.95
C LEU A 221 0.30 4.81 9.10
N SER A 222 1.59 4.51 9.16
CA SER A 222 2.19 3.40 8.40
C SER A 222 1.67 2.04 8.85
N ALA A 223 1.30 1.89 10.12
CA ALA A 223 0.70 0.67 10.65
C ALA A 223 -0.63 0.32 9.97
N HIS A 224 -1.36 1.31 9.42
CA HIS A 224 -2.60 1.10 8.68
C HIS A 224 -2.44 0.15 7.48
N PHE A 225 -1.27 0.15 6.83
CA PHE A 225 -0.98 -0.73 5.69
C PHE A 225 -0.72 -2.19 6.09
N PHE A 226 -0.51 -2.43 7.38
CA PHE A 226 -0.17 -3.74 7.93
C PHE A 226 -1.30 -4.34 8.78
N ILE A 227 -1.93 -3.52 9.64
CA ILE A 227 -2.97 -3.91 10.58
C ILE A 227 -4.35 -3.66 9.96
N ASN A 228 -5.08 -4.74 9.69
CA ASN A 228 -6.39 -4.64 9.05
C ASN A 228 -7.52 -4.34 10.05
N ASP A 229 -7.41 -4.84 11.27
CA ASP A 229 -8.43 -4.72 12.33
C ASP A 229 -7.81 -4.15 13.62
N TYR A 230 -8.45 -3.10 14.14
CA TYR A 230 -8.08 -2.40 15.39
C TYR A 230 -9.14 -2.60 16.48
N GLY A 231 -10.14 -3.46 16.27
CA GLY A 231 -11.29 -3.61 17.16
C GLY A 231 -12.29 -2.46 17.08
N ILE A 232 -12.16 -1.58 16.08
CA ILE A 232 -13.08 -0.47 15.79
C ILE A 232 -13.59 -0.59 14.36
N HIS A 233 -14.76 0.00 14.09
CA HIS A 233 -15.37 -0.03 12.77
C HIS A 233 -14.42 0.56 11.70
N TYR A 234 -14.30 -0.11 10.54
CA TYR A 234 -13.35 0.26 9.49
C TYR A 234 -13.49 1.74 9.06
N ASN A 235 -14.72 2.21 8.89
CA ASN A 235 -14.97 3.60 8.49
C ASN A 235 -14.46 4.62 9.50
N ILE A 236 -14.49 4.32 10.81
CA ILE A 236 -13.93 5.18 11.85
C ILE A 236 -12.40 5.18 11.73
N LYS A 237 -11.81 3.98 11.58
CA LYS A 237 -10.37 3.82 11.35
C LYS A 237 -9.89 4.63 10.15
N GLU A 238 -10.60 4.57 9.03
CA GLU A 238 -10.24 5.24 7.79
C GLU A 238 -10.31 6.78 7.91
N ARG A 239 -11.37 7.31 8.56
CA ARG A 239 -11.48 8.75 8.83
C ARG A 239 -10.39 9.27 9.75
N LEU A 240 -10.07 8.50 10.80
CA LEU A 240 -8.97 8.83 11.70
C LEU A 240 -7.66 8.86 10.93
N TYR A 241 -7.39 7.84 10.11
CA TYR A 241 -6.19 7.79 9.27
C TYR A 241 -6.06 9.05 8.40
N PHE A 242 -7.08 9.40 7.61
CA PHE A 242 -7.01 10.57 6.74
C PHE A 242 -7.00 11.91 7.51
N SER A 243 -7.61 11.96 8.70
CA SER A 243 -7.55 13.14 9.57
C SER A 243 -6.14 13.34 10.14
N PHE A 244 -5.51 12.27 10.64
CA PHE A 244 -4.13 12.29 11.11
C PHE A 244 -3.16 12.64 9.97
N LEU A 245 -3.40 12.12 8.76
CA LEU A 245 -2.62 12.49 7.57
C LEU A 245 -2.74 13.99 7.25
N ALA A 246 -3.95 14.57 7.31
CA ALA A 246 -4.14 16.01 7.09
C ALA A 246 -3.42 16.88 8.13
N VAL A 247 -3.44 16.45 9.41
CA VAL A 247 -2.67 17.09 10.49
C VAL A 247 -1.17 16.98 10.22
N GLU A 248 -0.69 15.79 9.88
CA GLU A 248 0.72 15.52 9.62
C GLU A 248 1.25 16.38 8.47
N VAL A 249 0.52 16.46 7.34
CA VAL A 249 0.89 17.28 6.19
C VAL A 249 1.01 18.76 6.57
N ALA A 250 0.07 19.28 7.36
CA ALA A 250 0.16 20.66 7.85
C ALA A 250 1.34 20.86 8.82
N TRP A 251 1.61 19.88 9.67
CA TRP A 251 2.67 19.95 10.65
C TRP A 251 4.06 19.90 10.00
N ILE A 252 4.24 19.05 8.99
CA ILE A 252 5.48 18.99 8.22
C ILE A 252 5.78 20.34 7.55
N TYR A 253 4.78 21.04 7.03
CA TYR A 253 5.00 22.39 6.51
C TYR A 253 5.55 23.35 7.56
N ILE A 254 5.04 23.31 8.79
CA ILE A 254 5.55 24.12 9.91
C ILE A 254 7.00 23.74 10.23
N LEU A 255 7.34 22.45 10.20
CA LEU A 255 8.71 21.96 10.36
C LEU A 255 9.62 22.49 9.23
N LEU A 256 9.16 22.49 7.99
CA LEU A 256 9.90 23.04 6.85
C LEU A 256 10.15 24.55 7.01
N GLU A 257 9.18 25.33 7.48
CA GLU A 257 9.38 26.76 7.75
C GLU A 257 10.41 27.00 8.86
N LEU A 258 10.44 26.13 9.89
CA LEU A 258 11.43 26.17 10.95
C LEU A 258 12.83 25.80 10.45
N ILE A 259 12.94 24.77 9.61
CA ILE A 259 14.20 24.35 9.01
C ILE A 259 14.71 25.45 8.07
N PHE A 260 13.91 25.95 7.16
CA PHE A 260 14.37 26.96 6.20
C PHE A 260 14.41 28.38 6.75
N GLU A 261 14.03 28.58 8.02
CA GLU A 261 13.93 29.90 8.66
C GLU A 261 13.23 30.92 7.76
N LYS A 262 12.16 30.45 7.13
CA LYS A 262 11.42 31.18 6.11
C LYS A 262 9.94 30.91 6.33
N ARG A 263 9.20 31.98 6.57
CA ARG A 263 7.74 31.92 6.77
C ARG A 263 7.03 32.54 5.59
N ILE A 264 6.07 31.82 5.04
CA ILE A 264 5.18 32.32 4.00
C ILE A 264 3.77 32.33 4.60
N LYS A 265 3.36 33.48 5.16
CA LYS A 265 2.12 33.60 5.96
C LYS A 265 0.89 33.08 5.22
N PHE A 266 0.74 33.43 3.95
CA PHE A 266 -0.36 32.99 3.10
C PHE A 266 -0.37 31.47 2.94
N ALA A 267 0.77 30.86 2.60
CA ALA A 267 0.91 29.42 2.44
C ALA A 267 0.60 28.66 3.74
N ARG A 268 1.05 29.18 4.89
CA ARG A 268 0.71 28.61 6.20
C ARG A 268 -0.81 28.62 6.44
N TRP A 269 -1.44 29.78 6.27
CA TRP A 269 -2.88 29.94 6.47
C TRP A 269 -3.67 29.02 5.53
N PHE A 270 -3.28 28.97 4.26
CA PHE A 270 -3.87 28.10 3.26
C PHE A 270 -3.80 26.63 3.69
N ILE A 271 -2.61 26.09 4.01
CA ILE A 271 -2.44 24.70 4.44
C ILE A 271 -3.25 24.41 5.70
N THR A 272 -3.22 25.29 6.70
CA THR A 272 -3.97 25.08 7.94
C THR A 272 -5.47 25.00 7.69
N ILE A 273 -6.03 25.93 6.92
CA ILE A 273 -7.46 25.90 6.60
C ILE A 273 -7.82 24.71 5.74
N ASN A 274 -7.00 24.42 4.73
CA ASN A 274 -7.17 23.31 3.83
C ASN A 274 -7.22 21.98 4.60
N SER A 275 -6.30 21.77 5.56
CA SER A 275 -6.32 20.61 6.46
C SER A 275 -7.53 20.60 7.41
N ILE A 276 -7.94 21.74 7.97
CA ILE A 276 -9.13 21.81 8.84
C ILE A 276 -10.39 21.44 8.06
N VAL A 277 -10.57 22.00 6.86
CA VAL A 277 -11.71 21.69 5.98
C VAL A 277 -11.72 20.21 5.62
N ALA A 278 -10.55 19.63 5.31
CA ALA A 278 -10.43 18.20 5.05
C ALA A 278 -10.89 17.37 6.26
N ILE A 279 -10.41 17.69 7.47
CA ILE A 279 -10.77 16.97 8.70
C ILE A 279 -12.27 17.09 8.98
N VAL A 280 -12.85 18.29 8.86
CA VAL A 280 -14.29 18.51 9.07
C VAL A 280 -15.10 17.72 8.05
N ALA A 281 -14.72 17.76 6.76
CA ALA A 281 -15.43 17.05 5.70
C ALA A 281 -15.35 15.51 5.85
N LEU A 282 -14.22 14.98 6.31
CA LEU A 282 -14.04 13.56 6.61
C LEU A 282 -14.92 13.10 7.79
N ASN A 283 -15.06 13.94 8.82
CA ASN A 283 -15.78 13.60 10.05
C ASN A 283 -17.28 13.96 10.03
N ALA A 284 -17.74 14.77 9.07
CA ALA A 284 -19.15 15.11 8.90
C ALA A 284 -20.01 13.95 8.32
N GLN A 285 -19.37 12.88 7.86
CA GLN A 285 -20.02 11.75 7.21
C GLN A 285 -20.69 10.79 8.21
N GLY A 286 -21.78 10.12 7.84
CA GLY A 286 -22.48 9.12 8.65
C GLY A 286 -21.73 7.79 8.70
N LEU A 287 -21.89 6.99 9.76
CA LEU A 287 -21.08 5.77 9.99
C LEU A 287 -21.14 4.73 8.83
N TYR A 288 -22.24 4.71 8.07
CA TYR A 288 -22.54 3.71 7.03
C TYR A 288 -22.55 4.24 5.60
N ASP A 289 -22.13 5.49 5.38
CA ASP A 289 -22.03 6.05 4.02
C ASP A 289 -21.01 5.23 3.19
N PRO A 290 -21.09 5.21 1.84
CA PRO A 290 -20.04 4.64 0.99
C PRO A 290 -18.78 5.53 1.04
N ILE A 291 -18.01 5.33 2.10
CA ILE A 291 -16.98 6.22 2.64
C ILE A 291 -15.62 6.22 1.90
N PRO A 292 -15.15 5.12 1.27
CA PRO A 292 -13.77 5.10 0.77
C PRO A 292 -13.49 6.10 -0.36
N GLU A 293 -14.42 6.30 -1.30
CA GLU A 293 -14.16 7.18 -2.45
C GLU A 293 -14.12 8.66 -2.08
N ILE A 294 -15.08 9.11 -1.27
CA ILE A 294 -15.16 10.50 -0.84
C ILE A 294 -13.89 10.83 -0.05
N ASN A 295 -13.48 9.94 0.86
CA ASN A 295 -12.25 10.09 1.62
C ASN A 295 -11.01 10.15 0.72
N ILE A 296 -10.86 9.22 -0.23
CA ILE A 296 -9.73 9.22 -1.17
C ILE A 296 -9.71 10.49 -2.03
N THR A 297 -10.87 10.94 -2.51
CA THR A 297 -10.99 12.11 -3.39
C THR A 297 -10.69 13.41 -2.63
N ILE A 298 -11.29 13.57 -1.46
CA ILE A 298 -11.00 14.66 -0.52
C ILE A 298 -9.51 14.65 -0.24
N SER A 299 -8.99 13.60 0.38
CA SER A 299 -7.60 13.54 0.83
C SER A 299 -6.60 13.65 -0.32
N GLY A 300 -6.89 13.09 -1.50
CA GLY A 300 -6.09 13.25 -2.70
C GLY A 300 -6.01 14.71 -3.17
N THR A 301 -7.16 15.40 -3.25
CA THR A 301 -7.23 16.81 -3.64
C THR A 301 -6.49 17.71 -2.65
N PHE A 302 -6.77 17.56 -1.36
CA PHE A 302 -6.09 18.30 -0.29
C PHE A 302 -4.58 17.99 -0.27
N GLY A 303 -4.21 16.73 -0.45
CA GLY A 303 -2.83 16.27 -0.53
C GLY A 303 -2.07 16.97 -1.65
N VAL A 304 -2.57 16.93 -2.89
CA VAL A 304 -1.91 17.54 -4.06
C VAL A 304 -1.72 19.04 -3.87
N LEU A 305 -2.76 19.75 -3.40
CA LEU A 305 -2.68 21.20 -3.15
C LEU A 305 -1.57 21.52 -2.12
N ASN A 306 -1.54 20.78 -1.01
CA ASN A 306 -0.51 20.96 0.01
C ASN A 306 0.90 20.65 -0.50
N GLN A 307 1.05 19.65 -1.38
CA GLN A 307 2.35 19.35 -1.97
C GLN A 307 2.86 20.49 -2.85
N VAL A 308 2.02 21.16 -3.64
CA VAL A 308 2.43 22.33 -4.42
C VAL A 308 2.98 23.42 -3.50
N ILE A 309 2.31 23.66 -2.36
CA ILE A 309 2.76 24.66 -1.39
C ILE A 309 4.10 24.28 -0.74
N TRP A 310 4.33 22.99 -0.44
CA TRP A 310 5.64 22.52 0.03
C TRP A 310 6.74 22.79 -1.00
N GLY A 311 6.47 22.48 -2.28
CA GLY A 311 7.40 22.73 -3.38
C GLY A 311 7.79 24.20 -3.49
N ILE A 312 6.81 25.12 -3.39
CA ILE A 312 7.07 26.57 -3.39
C ILE A 312 8.01 26.96 -2.24
N LEU A 313 7.77 26.46 -1.02
CA LEU A 313 8.62 26.76 0.13
C LEU A 313 10.05 26.23 -0.09
N ILE A 314 10.19 24.96 -0.47
CA ILE A 314 11.48 24.29 -0.69
C ILE A 314 12.30 25.03 -1.76
N VAL A 315 11.72 25.26 -2.95
CA VAL A 315 12.41 25.96 -4.04
C VAL A 315 12.78 27.39 -3.64
N SER A 316 11.87 28.09 -2.97
CA SER A 316 12.13 29.46 -2.55
C SER A 316 13.19 29.57 -1.44
N ALA A 317 13.46 28.49 -0.70
CA ALA A 317 14.51 28.41 0.31
C ALA A 317 15.92 28.23 -0.28
N MET A 318 16.03 27.83 -1.56
CA MET A 318 17.30 27.63 -2.26
C MET A 318 18.22 28.85 -2.25
N ARG A 319 17.65 30.06 -2.14
CA ARG A 319 18.42 31.32 -2.09
C ARG A 319 19.11 31.55 -0.73
N LYS A 320 18.53 31.06 0.37
CA LYS A 320 18.99 31.35 1.74
C LYS A 320 19.64 30.14 2.41
N ASN A 321 19.03 28.96 2.27
CA ASN A 321 19.45 27.72 2.91
C ASN A 321 19.67 26.64 1.85
N ALA A 322 20.60 26.92 0.92
CA ALA A 322 20.74 26.16 -0.33
C ALA A 322 21.00 24.67 -0.10
N VAL A 323 21.76 24.30 0.93
CA VAL A 323 22.14 22.89 1.09
C VAL A 323 21.02 22.08 1.74
N GLU A 324 20.39 22.58 2.80
CA GLU A 324 19.21 21.95 3.40
C GLU A 324 18.07 21.86 2.39
N ALA A 325 17.86 22.93 1.60
CA ALA A 325 16.84 22.95 0.56
C ALA A 325 17.13 21.94 -0.56
N ARG A 326 18.39 21.77 -0.98
CA ARG A 326 18.78 20.74 -1.96
C ARG A 326 18.53 19.33 -1.46
N VAL A 327 18.93 19.02 -0.22
CA VAL A 327 18.70 17.71 0.40
C VAL A 327 17.20 17.41 0.43
N MET A 328 16.40 18.35 0.93
CA MET A 328 14.94 18.20 0.97
C MET A 328 14.33 18.09 -0.43
N LEU A 329 14.80 18.87 -1.40
CA LEU A 329 14.29 18.84 -2.77
C LEU A 329 14.49 17.46 -3.42
N VAL A 330 15.64 16.81 -3.22
CA VAL A 330 15.89 15.46 -3.73
C VAL A 330 14.89 14.47 -3.14
N GLY A 331 14.71 14.46 -1.82
CA GLY A 331 13.74 13.58 -1.17
C GLY A 331 12.30 13.87 -1.61
N TYR A 332 11.95 15.15 -1.73
CA TYR A 332 10.65 15.61 -2.19
C TYR A 332 10.37 15.22 -3.65
N MET A 333 11.35 15.31 -4.55
CA MET A 333 11.17 14.87 -5.95
C MET A 333 10.90 13.37 -6.04
N ILE A 334 11.64 12.54 -5.29
CA ILE A 334 11.39 11.10 -5.23
C ILE A 334 9.96 10.85 -4.74
N PHE A 335 9.56 11.51 -3.65
CA PHE A 335 8.21 11.45 -3.12
C PHE A 335 7.14 11.81 -4.18
N MET A 336 7.33 12.93 -4.89
CA MET A 336 6.40 13.39 -5.92
C MET A 336 6.26 12.41 -7.09
N ILE A 337 7.32 11.71 -7.48
CA ILE A 337 7.24 10.65 -8.50
C ILE A 337 6.29 9.55 -8.04
N GLY A 338 6.43 9.09 -6.80
CA GLY A 338 5.53 8.08 -6.23
C GLY A 338 4.08 8.57 -6.12
N LEU A 339 3.89 9.83 -5.71
CA LEU A 339 2.56 10.44 -5.62
C LEU A 339 1.86 10.54 -6.98
N VAL A 340 2.58 10.96 -8.03
CA VAL A 340 2.02 11.06 -9.39
C VAL A 340 1.69 9.67 -9.94
N HIS A 341 2.58 8.69 -9.75
CA HIS A 341 2.33 7.30 -10.13
C HIS A 341 1.01 6.79 -9.51
N ASP A 342 0.85 6.98 -8.19
CA ASP A 342 -0.30 6.47 -7.45
C ASP A 342 -1.59 7.25 -7.77
N ALA A 343 -1.51 8.56 -7.99
CA ALA A 343 -2.64 9.35 -8.46
C ALA A 343 -3.15 8.88 -9.83
N LEU A 344 -2.24 8.55 -10.76
CA LEU A 344 -2.60 8.00 -12.07
C LEU A 344 -3.24 6.60 -11.93
N ALA A 345 -2.70 5.75 -11.06
CA ALA A 345 -3.28 4.44 -10.78
C ALA A 345 -4.70 4.55 -10.21
N LEU A 346 -4.91 5.43 -9.22
CA LEU A 346 -6.22 5.66 -8.60
C LEU A 346 -7.23 6.32 -9.56
N SER A 347 -6.75 7.14 -10.51
CA SER A 347 -7.60 7.70 -11.57
C SER A 347 -8.09 6.64 -12.58
N GLY A 348 -7.52 5.44 -12.56
CA GLY A 348 -7.81 4.37 -13.51
C GLY A 348 -7.09 4.50 -14.85
N ALA A 349 -6.06 5.35 -14.95
CA ALA A 349 -5.27 5.52 -16.18
C ALA A 349 -4.54 4.22 -16.59
N TYR A 350 -4.14 3.40 -15.61
CA TYR A 350 -3.63 2.04 -15.81
C TYR A 350 -3.84 1.21 -14.54
N PHE A 351 -3.77 -0.12 -14.66
CA PHE A 351 -3.90 -1.04 -13.53
C PHE A 351 -2.53 -1.37 -12.95
N THR A 352 -2.38 -1.18 -11.64
CA THR A 352 -1.24 -1.64 -10.85
C THR A 352 -1.75 -2.27 -9.56
N ASP A 353 -1.03 -3.26 -9.06
CA ASP A 353 -1.25 -3.90 -7.77
C ASP A 353 -0.27 -3.37 -6.69
N PHE A 354 0.54 -2.37 -7.05
CA PHE A 354 1.56 -1.78 -6.21
C PHE A 354 1.58 -0.25 -6.26
N TYR A 355 1.52 0.37 -5.08
CA TYR A 355 1.57 1.82 -4.89
C TYR A 355 2.98 2.26 -4.51
N TRP A 356 3.54 3.19 -5.29
CA TRP A 356 4.92 3.65 -5.18
C TRP A 356 5.15 4.62 -4.03
N ILE A 357 4.10 5.23 -3.49
CA ILE A 357 4.20 6.13 -2.34
C ILE A 357 4.95 5.45 -1.18
N ILE A 358 4.75 4.15 -0.99
CA ILE A 358 5.37 3.32 0.04
C ILE A 358 6.90 3.32 -0.06
N LEU A 359 7.45 3.40 -1.28
CA LEU A 359 8.90 3.45 -1.51
C LEU A 359 9.43 4.87 -1.53
N SER A 360 8.60 5.85 -1.88
CA SER A 360 9.05 7.20 -2.15
C SER A 360 9.05 8.10 -0.91
N TYR A 361 8.09 7.92 0.00
CA TYR A 361 8.01 8.73 1.23
C TYR A 361 9.22 8.63 2.16
N PRO A 362 9.92 7.47 2.32
CA PRO A 362 11.09 7.38 3.17
C PRO A 362 12.20 8.35 2.77
N ALA A 363 12.25 8.76 1.50
CA ALA A 363 13.21 9.75 1.02
C ALA A 363 13.04 11.12 1.71
N VAL A 364 11.81 11.53 2.04
CA VAL A 364 11.54 12.77 2.80
C VAL A 364 12.02 12.63 4.24
N ILE A 365 11.79 11.47 4.87
CA ILE A 365 12.18 11.19 6.25
C ILE A 365 13.71 11.16 6.38
N ILE A 366 14.39 10.48 5.46
CA ILE A 366 15.85 10.47 5.37
C ILE A 366 16.37 11.90 5.18
N SER A 367 15.71 12.72 4.35
CA SER A 367 16.10 14.11 4.15
C SER A 367 16.02 14.92 5.45
N PHE A 368 14.96 14.77 6.25
CA PHE A 368 14.87 15.39 7.57
C PHE A 368 15.98 14.90 8.50
N ALA A 369 16.22 13.59 8.58
CA ALA A 369 17.25 13.02 9.42
C ALA A 369 18.65 13.56 9.08
N VAL A 370 18.98 13.66 7.78
CA VAL A 370 20.24 14.23 7.30
C VAL A 370 20.37 15.70 7.67
N ILE A 371 19.31 16.50 7.48
CA ILE A 371 19.31 17.93 7.84
C ILE A 371 19.52 18.11 9.34
N ILE A 372 18.84 17.32 10.17
CA ILE A 372 18.93 17.40 11.63
C ILE A 372 20.33 16.99 12.10
N ALA A 373 20.85 15.84 11.63
CA ALA A 373 22.18 15.35 11.98
C ALA A 373 23.30 16.34 11.59
N ARG A 374 23.13 17.06 10.48
CA ARG A 374 24.07 18.10 10.10
C ARG A 374 24.00 19.32 11.02
N ARG A 375 22.81 19.72 11.45
CA ARG A 375 22.64 20.86 12.36
C ARG A 375 23.25 20.57 13.73
N THR A 376 23.07 19.36 14.24
CA THR A 376 23.66 18.95 15.53
C THR A 376 25.18 18.91 15.45
N SER A 377 25.78 18.28 14.44
CA SER A 377 27.24 18.24 14.25
C SER A 377 27.86 19.63 14.00
N GLY A 378 27.15 20.51 13.28
CA GLY A 378 27.58 21.89 13.08
C GLY A 378 27.59 22.72 14.37
N MET A 379 26.69 22.43 15.32
CA MET A 379 26.67 23.07 16.63
C MET A 379 27.84 22.61 17.50
N GLU A 380 28.14 21.30 17.53
CA GLU A 380 29.27 20.76 18.30
C GLU A 380 30.60 21.36 17.86
N LYS A 381 30.85 21.46 16.55
CA LYS A 381 32.06 22.12 16.02
C LYS A 381 32.18 23.59 16.42
N ARG A 382 31.06 24.32 16.51
CA ARG A 382 31.09 25.74 16.94
C ARG A 382 31.36 25.89 18.42
N ILE A 383 30.87 24.97 19.24
CA ILE A 383 31.15 24.94 20.69
C ILE A 383 32.61 24.57 20.93
N SER A 384 33.14 23.57 20.23
CA SER A 384 34.55 23.13 20.36
C SER A 384 35.56 24.15 19.85
N MET A 385 35.14 25.12 19.02
CA MET A 385 35.99 26.24 18.57
C MET A 385 35.85 27.49 19.44
N ALA A 386 34.85 27.53 20.34
CA ALA A 386 34.58 28.64 21.24
C ALA A 386 35.10 28.41 22.67
N VAL A 387 35.51 27.17 22.98
CA VAL A 387 36.30 26.75 24.15
C VAL A 387 37.75 26.68 23.71
#